data_AF-A0A5N5SQE1-F1
#
_entry.id   AF-A0A5N5SQE1-F1
#
_cell.length_a   1.000
_cell.length_b   1.000
_cell.length_c   1.000
_cell.angle_alpha   90.00
_cell.angle_beta   90.00
_cell.angle_gamma   90.00
#
_symmetry.space_group_name_H-M   'P 1'
#
loop_
_entity.id
_entity.type
_entity.pdbx_description
1 polymer ?
#
loop_
_entity_poly.entity_id
_entity_poly.type
_entity_poly.pdbx_seq_one_letter_code
_entity_poly.pdbx_strand_id
1 'polypeptide(L)'
;MYAPDVEKQLEPLRAKVKEQGDIVRSLKTAGAPEMDIKKEVQILKARKKELEDIILKLTASETFDRKAMLDLIKRRFFYESSFAIYGGNTVKGQFDYGPVGCDIVDNILSEWHKHFVIQERMLKVNCSILTPENVLKASGHVDKFADYMVKDEKTGECFRLDHLIKQHFEKILSDKKTTEEDRQTINKKITLLDGMTMEEMNNIVKEYKMKSPTTGNDLSDAVEFNLMFPILIGPSGNLKGFLRPETAQGIFVNFKRLLEYNQGKLPFACAQVGNAYRNEISPRSGLLRVREFTMAEIEHFCFPDDKDHPKFNQVANTKLQLYSACNQMDGEAPKWMTIGEAVRGLTQNCCISQSGLNSLGTLKTLSDLHALNSLLRDTSYVSGYCPSQADNAVFEALLSKWDTIPPDLPQVKRWYTHMKSYTSEDRSKFIGESFNITEGPQQKKGLVANETLGYYMAKIQQFLEKIGINPEKLRFRQHLSNEMAHYACDCWDAECLTSYGWIECVGCADRSAFDLTQHTKASGVKLTVERSLAEPRVEECLTIVMDKGKIGKAFKKDAKVVQDTLNTMSEEEKA
;
A
#
# COMPACT_ATOMS: atom_id res chain seq x y z
N MET A 1 -16.30 23.98 -4.21
CA MET A 1 -15.89 25.07 -3.30
C MET A 1 -16.95 25.19 -2.23
N TYR A 2 -16.54 25.37 -0.98
CA TYR A 2 -17.49 25.61 0.11
C TYR A 2 -18.01 27.05 0.06
N ALA A 3 -19.12 27.31 0.76
CA ALA A 3 -19.62 28.67 0.91
C ALA A 3 -18.53 29.57 1.53
N PRO A 4 -18.44 30.86 1.18
CA PRO A 4 -17.37 31.76 1.63
C PRO A 4 -17.16 31.77 3.17
N ASP A 5 -18.26 31.71 3.92
CA ASP A 5 -18.23 31.69 5.39
C ASP A 5 -17.69 30.38 5.98
N VAL A 6 -17.88 29.27 5.27
CA VAL A 6 -17.29 27.96 5.61
C VAL A 6 -15.81 27.98 5.27
N GLU A 7 -15.44 28.51 4.10
CA GLU A 7 -14.04 28.57 3.66
C GLU A 7 -13.18 29.39 4.63
N LYS A 8 -13.69 30.50 5.14
CA LYS A 8 -13.02 31.33 6.16
C LYS A 8 -12.72 30.59 7.46
N GLN A 9 -13.54 29.61 7.84
CA GLN A 9 -13.30 28.76 9.02
C GLN A 9 -12.29 27.64 8.73
N LEU A 10 -12.22 27.17 7.49
CA LEU A 10 -11.35 26.07 7.08
C LEU A 10 -9.91 26.54 6.78
N GLU A 11 -9.72 27.75 6.26
CA GLU A 11 -8.42 28.31 5.89
C GLU A 11 -7.33 28.19 6.99
N PRO A 12 -7.56 28.58 8.26
CA PRO A 12 -6.54 28.44 9.31
C PRO A 12 -6.19 26.97 9.60
N LEU A 13 -7.15 26.05 9.48
CA LEU A 13 -6.92 24.62 9.68
C LEU A 13 -6.10 24.03 8.53
N ARG A 14 -6.39 24.42 7.29
CA ARG A 14 -5.60 24.03 6.12
C ARG A 14 -4.16 24.53 6.21
N ALA A 15 -3.95 25.77 6.67
CA ALA A 15 -2.61 26.32 6.89
C ALA A 15 -1.81 25.48 7.91
N LYS A 16 -2.45 25.04 9.01
CA LYS A 16 -1.82 24.12 9.98
C LYS A 16 -1.49 22.76 9.37
N VAL A 17 -2.35 22.21 8.52
CA VAL A 17 -2.05 20.94 7.83
C VAL A 17 -0.85 21.12 6.91
N LYS A 18 -0.83 22.19 6.10
CA LYS A 18 0.27 22.53 5.20
C LYS A 18 1.61 22.69 5.92
N GLU A 19 1.64 23.48 6.98
CA GLU A 19 2.82 23.69 7.82
C GLU A 19 3.38 22.36 8.32
N GLN A 20 2.52 21.48 8.84
CA GLN A 20 2.94 20.17 9.30
C GLN A 20 3.42 19.27 8.15
N GLY A 21 2.79 19.38 6.98
CA GLY A 21 3.22 18.67 5.78
C GLY A 21 4.61 19.10 5.30
N ASP A 22 4.92 20.39 5.40
CA ASP A 22 6.26 20.94 5.11
C ASP A 22 7.32 20.40 6.06
N ILE A 23 7.02 20.28 7.36
CA ILE A 23 7.92 19.66 8.35
C ILE A 23 8.24 18.22 7.96
N VAL A 24 7.23 17.41 7.63
CA VAL A 24 7.42 16.01 7.23
C VAL A 24 8.27 15.91 5.97
N ARG A 25 8.04 16.77 4.98
CA ARG A 25 8.86 16.82 3.75
C ARG A 25 10.32 17.18 4.06
N SER A 26 10.53 18.17 4.93
CA SER A 26 11.86 18.59 5.36
C SER A 26 12.62 17.46 6.04
N LEU A 27 12.00 16.76 7.00
CA LEU A 27 12.61 15.63 7.70
C LEU A 27 12.99 14.47 6.76
N LYS A 28 12.11 14.13 5.81
CA LYS A 28 12.41 13.11 4.80
C LYS A 28 13.59 13.51 3.92
N THR A 29 13.63 14.77 3.50
CA THR A 29 14.71 15.31 2.66
C THR A 29 16.04 15.34 3.42
N ALA A 30 16.00 15.61 4.73
CA ALA A 30 17.16 15.61 5.60
C ALA A 30 17.65 14.20 6.01
N GLY A 31 16.95 13.13 5.60
CA GLY A 31 17.30 11.76 6.01
C GLY A 31 17.16 11.52 7.51
N ALA A 32 16.20 12.19 8.16
CA ALA A 32 15.98 12.06 9.60
C ALA A 32 15.62 10.61 10.00
N PRO A 33 15.85 10.21 11.27
CA PRO A 33 15.48 8.89 11.77
C PRO A 33 14.01 8.54 11.49
N GLU A 34 13.73 7.28 11.16
CA GLU A 34 12.39 6.81 10.78
C GLU A 34 11.35 7.09 11.88
N MET A 35 11.75 7.01 13.16
CA MET A 35 10.88 7.34 14.29
C MET A 35 10.43 8.81 14.30
N ASP A 36 11.33 9.74 13.97
CA ASP A 36 11.01 11.17 13.94
C ASP A 36 10.09 11.51 12.77
N ILE A 37 10.31 10.88 11.62
CA ILE A 37 9.41 10.98 10.47
C ILE A 37 8.03 10.44 10.83
N LYS A 38 7.96 9.25 11.45
CA LYS A 38 6.69 8.64 11.88
C LYS A 38 5.91 9.56 12.82
N LYS A 39 6.60 10.17 13.80
CA LYS A 39 6.02 11.12 14.74
C LYS A 39 5.37 12.31 14.04
N GLU A 40 6.10 13.00 13.17
CA GLU A 40 5.56 14.20 12.50
C GLU A 40 4.44 13.86 11.51
N VAL A 41 4.49 12.68 10.88
CA VAL A 41 3.38 12.23 10.02
C VAL A 41 2.12 11.98 10.84
N GLN A 42 2.24 11.46 12.05
CA GLN A 42 1.07 11.27 12.88
C GLN A 42 0.46 12.61 13.34
N ILE A 43 1.27 13.66 13.55
CA ILE A 43 0.75 15.02 13.85
C ILE A 43 -0.06 15.49 12.64
N LEU A 44 0.48 15.26 11.45
CA LEU A 44 -0.21 15.59 10.21
C LEU A 44 -1.55 14.85 10.09
N LYS A 45 -1.59 13.54 10.38
CA LYS A 45 -2.83 12.75 10.36
C LYS A 45 -3.87 13.30 11.35
N ALA A 46 -3.45 13.68 12.56
CA ALA A 46 -4.33 14.28 13.55
C ALA A 46 -4.92 15.62 13.08
N ARG A 47 -4.09 16.53 12.54
CA ARG A 47 -4.54 17.81 11.97
C ARG A 47 -5.49 17.61 10.78
N LYS A 48 -5.21 16.62 9.91
CA LYS A 48 -6.11 16.25 8.79
C LYS A 48 -7.46 15.76 9.28
N LYS A 49 -7.49 14.87 10.28
CA LYS A 49 -8.73 14.37 10.88
C LYS A 49 -9.55 15.51 11.47
N GLU A 50 -8.92 16.42 12.21
CA GLU A 50 -9.61 17.59 12.77
C GLU A 50 -10.24 18.46 11.66
N LEU A 51 -9.51 18.73 10.59
CA LEU A 51 -10.02 19.44 9.42
C LEU A 51 -11.23 18.71 8.80
N GLU A 52 -11.14 17.39 8.60
CA GLU A 52 -12.22 16.58 8.03
C GLU A 52 -13.47 16.54 8.94
N ASP A 53 -13.31 16.41 10.25
CA ASP A 53 -14.40 16.43 11.22
C ASP A 53 -15.14 17.78 11.22
N ILE A 54 -14.40 18.88 11.09
CA ILE A 54 -14.98 20.23 11.02
C ILE A 54 -15.68 20.44 9.67
N ILE A 55 -15.08 19.99 8.56
CA ILE A 55 -15.74 19.99 7.24
C ILE A 55 -17.05 19.23 7.34
N LEU A 56 -17.05 18.02 7.91
CA LEU A 56 -18.26 17.22 8.05
C LEU A 56 -19.33 17.94 8.87
N LYS A 57 -18.97 18.58 9.99
CA LYS A 57 -19.92 19.36 10.80
C LYS A 57 -20.50 20.56 10.06
N LEU A 58 -19.69 21.27 9.29
CA LEU A 58 -20.10 22.46 8.54
C LEU A 58 -20.86 22.13 7.25
N THR A 59 -20.71 20.91 6.72
CA THR A 59 -21.32 20.46 5.46
C THR A 59 -22.39 19.39 5.63
N ALA A 60 -22.64 18.96 6.87
CA ALA A 60 -23.71 18.03 7.20
C ALA A 60 -25.06 18.66 6.82
N SER A 61 -25.60 18.23 5.68
CA SER A 61 -26.99 18.46 5.31
C SER A 61 -27.90 17.80 6.35
N GLU A 62 -28.87 18.55 6.87
CA GLU A 62 -29.85 18.17 7.92
C GLU A 62 -30.79 16.98 7.56
N THR A 63 -30.47 16.17 6.54
CA THR A 63 -31.45 15.26 5.90
C THR A 63 -31.22 13.76 6.10
N PHE A 64 -30.08 13.30 6.66
CA PHE A 64 -29.82 11.86 6.85
C PHE A 64 -29.94 11.41 8.31
N ASP A 65 -31.06 10.76 8.65
CA ASP A 65 -31.27 10.13 9.95
C ASP A 65 -30.79 8.67 9.96
N ARG A 66 -29.56 8.47 10.45
CA ARG A 66 -28.97 7.13 10.61
C ARG A 66 -29.80 6.22 11.52
N LYS A 67 -30.41 6.75 12.58
CA LYS A 67 -31.17 5.94 13.54
C LYS A 67 -32.44 5.39 12.87
N ALA A 68 -33.19 6.26 12.21
CA ALA A 68 -34.37 5.85 11.45
C ALA A 68 -34.04 4.81 10.37
N MET A 69 -32.92 4.96 9.67
CA MET A 69 -32.45 3.98 8.69
C MET A 69 -32.13 2.62 9.35
N LEU A 70 -31.35 2.61 10.43
CA LEU A 70 -30.98 1.38 11.13
C LEU A 70 -32.21 0.65 11.70
N ASP A 71 -33.18 1.39 12.25
CA ASP A 71 -34.44 0.83 12.74
C ASP A 71 -35.24 0.19 11.61
N LEU A 72 -35.25 0.79 10.42
CA LEU A 72 -35.90 0.21 9.23
C LEU A 72 -35.19 -1.05 8.74
N ILE A 73 -33.86 -1.02 8.62
CA ILE A 73 -33.01 -2.15 8.21
C ILE A 73 -33.27 -3.36 9.11
N LYS A 74 -33.30 -3.15 10.43
CA LYS A 74 -33.60 -4.21 11.40
C LYS A 74 -35.03 -4.71 11.28
N ARG A 75 -36.03 -3.80 11.28
CA ARG A 75 -37.45 -4.16 11.19
C ARG A 75 -37.81 -4.92 9.92
N ARG A 76 -37.10 -4.65 8.82
CA ARG A 76 -37.29 -5.32 7.52
C ARG A 76 -36.32 -6.47 7.29
N PHE A 77 -35.52 -6.81 8.30
CA PHE A 77 -34.56 -7.90 8.29
C PHE A 77 -33.63 -7.89 7.08
N PHE A 78 -33.00 -6.74 6.82
CA PHE A 78 -31.89 -6.66 5.87
C PHE A 78 -30.67 -7.39 6.44
N TYR A 79 -30.28 -7.03 7.66
CA TYR A 79 -29.33 -7.79 8.46
C TYR A 79 -29.65 -7.63 9.95
N GLU A 80 -29.20 -8.57 10.76
CA GLU A 80 -29.25 -8.51 12.24
C GLU A 80 -27.96 -9.11 12.82
N SER A 81 -27.65 -8.80 14.08
CA SER A 81 -26.52 -9.44 14.77
C SER A 81 -26.69 -10.95 14.81
N SER A 82 -25.64 -11.68 14.42
CA SER A 82 -25.65 -13.14 14.42
C SER A 82 -25.90 -13.69 15.83
N PHE A 83 -26.65 -14.79 15.89
CA PHE A 83 -27.01 -15.46 17.15
C PHE A 83 -27.74 -14.55 18.16
N ALA A 84 -28.53 -13.57 17.69
CA ALA A 84 -29.21 -12.58 18.53
C ALA A 84 -29.94 -13.18 19.75
N ILE A 85 -30.66 -14.29 19.58
CA ILE A 85 -31.42 -14.97 20.64
C ILE A 85 -30.54 -15.63 21.72
N TYR A 86 -29.26 -15.91 21.42
CA TYR A 86 -28.26 -16.43 22.36
C TYR A 86 -27.45 -15.30 23.02
N GLY A 87 -27.97 -14.08 22.99
CA GLY A 87 -27.28 -12.90 23.47
C GLY A 87 -26.22 -12.43 22.49
N GLY A 88 -26.50 -12.43 21.18
CA GLY A 88 -25.59 -11.99 20.10
C GLY A 88 -24.94 -10.61 20.30
N ASN A 89 -25.41 -9.81 21.25
CA ASN A 89 -24.72 -8.63 21.76
C ASN A 89 -23.35 -8.93 22.45
N THR A 90 -23.10 -10.19 22.81
CA THR A 90 -21.84 -10.67 23.43
C THR A 90 -20.76 -10.96 22.38
N VAL A 91 -21.12 -11.41 21.18
CA VAL A 91 -20.19 -11.67 20.07
C VAL A 91 -20.34 -10.59 19.01
N LYS A 92 -19.73 -9.43 19.28
CA LYS A 92 -19.77 -8.26 18.37
C LYS A 92 -19.04 -8.56 17.05
N GLY A 93 -19.50 -7.92 15.97
CA GLY A 93 -18.84 -7.95 14.65
C GLY A 93 -19.23 -9.13 13.75
N GLN A 94 -20.34 -9.81 14.02
CA GLN A 94 -20.90 -10.85 13.15
C GLN A 94 -22.37 -10.50 12.85
N PHE A 95 -22.77 -10.68 11.60
CA PHE A 95 -24.11 -10.31 11.12
C PHE A 95 -24.67 -11.37 10.17
N ASP A 96 -25.95 -11.67 10.35
CA ASP A 96 -26.71 -12.52 9.45
C ASP A 96 -27.54 -11.63 8.52
N TYR A 97 -27.47 -11.89 7.21
CA TYR A 97 -28.31 -11.23 6.23
C TYR A 97 -29.68 -11.92 6.16
N GLY A 98 -30.76 -11.15 6.27
CA GLY A 98 -32.10 -11.67 6.02
C GLY A 98 -32.43 -11.63 4.52
N PRO A 99 -33.66 -12.01 4.10
CA PRO A 99 -33.98 -12.25 2.70
C PRO A 99 -33.62 -11.10 1.76
N VAL A 100 -34.00 -9.87 2.11
CA VAL A 100 -33.70 -8.68 1.30
C VAL A 100 -32.21 -8.34 1.31
N GLY A 101 -31.51 -8.59 2.42
CA GLY A 101 -30.07 -8.39 2.50
C GLY A 101 -29.30 -9.37 1.61
N CYS A 102 -29.70 -10.64 1.61
CA CYS A 102 -29.16 -11.66 0.72
C CYS A 102 -29.33 -11.25 -0.75
N ASP A 103 -30.55 -10.87 -1.15
CA ASP A 103 -30.83 -10.43 -2.52
C ASP A 103 -29.95 -9.23 -2.94
N ILE A 104 -29.71 -8.28 -2.04
CA ILE A 104 -28.84 -7.13 -2.30
C ILE A 104 -27.39 -7.58 -2.51
N VAL A 105 -26.86 -8.42 -1.61
CA VAL A 105 -25.49 -8.93 -1.72
C VAL A 105 -25.33 -9.72 -3.01
N ASP A 106 -26.26 -10.61 -3.34
CA ASP A 106 -26.23 -11.41 -4.57
C ASP A 106 -26.29 -10.54 -5.82
N ASN A 107 -27.12 -9.49 -5.82
CA ASN A 107 -27.21 -8.55 -6.93
C ASN A 107 -25.92 -7.74 -7.10
N ILE A 108 -25.31 -7.26 -6.01
CA ILE A 108 -24.03 -6.54 -6.05
C ILE A 108 -22.93 -7.46 -6.59
N LEU A 109 -22.82 -8.70 -6.10
CA LEU A 109 -21.82 -9.67 -6.54
C LEU A 109 -22.02 -10.09 -8.00
N SER A 110 -23.28 -10.26 -8.42
CA SER A 110 -23.64 -10.54 -9.82
C SER A 110 -23.24 -9.39 -10.74
N GLU A 111 -23.48 -8.15 -10.32
CA GLU A 111 -23.07 -6.97 -11.09
C GLU A 111 -21.55 -6.82 -11.13
N TRP A 112 -20.87 -7.04 -10.00
CA TRP A 112 -19.40 -7.03 -9.94
C TRP A 112 -18.79 -8.06 -10.88
N HIS A 113 -19.35 -9.27 -10.91
CA HIS A 113 -18.92 -10.34 -11.80
C HIS A 113 -19.12 -9.97 -13.28
N LYS A 114 -20.25 -9.34 -13.63
CA LYS A 114 -20.47 -8.85 -15.00
C LYS A 114 -19.48 -7.74 -15.35
N HIS A 115 -19.31 -6.76 -14.46
CA HIS A 115 -18.54 -5.54 -14.71
C HIS A 115 -17.03 -5.76 -14.79
N PHE A 116 -16.48 -6.68 -13.98
CA PHE A 116 -15.05 -6.96 -13.96
C PHE A 116 -14.73 -8.29 -14.65
N VAL A 117 -15.26 -9.40 -14.13
CA VAL A 117 -14.83 -10.74 -14.58
C VAL A 117 -15.24 -11.01 -16.03
N ILE A 118 -16.50 -10.78 -16.40
CA ILE A 118 -16.99 -11.05 -17.76
C ILE A 118 -16.43 -10.02 -18.76
N GLN A 119 -16.52 -8.73 -18.46
CA GLN A 119 -16.09 -7.67 -19.38
C GLN A 119 -14.58 -7.66 -19.64
N GLU A 120 -13.76 -7.97 -18.63
CA GLU A 120 -12.30 -8.05 -18.77
C GLU A 120 -11.80 -9.46 -19.09
N ARG A 121 -12.69 -10.44 -19.24
CA ARG A 121 -12.36 -11.85 -19.49
C ARG A 121 -11.34 -12.38 -18.47
N MET A 122 -11.55 -12.03 -17.20
CA MET A 122 -10.65 -12.45 -16.13
C MET A 122 -10.81 -13.93 -15.85
N LEU A 123 -9.72 -14.56 -15.41
CA LEU A 123 -9.80 -15.85 -14.77
C LEU A 123 -10.54 -15.70 -13.43
N LYS A 124 -11.23 -16.76 -13.01
CA LYS A 124 -11.90 -16.78 -11.70
C LYS A 124 -11.56 -18.06 -10.99
N VAL A 125 -11.18 -17.94 -9.72
CA VAL A 125 -10.88 -19.08 -8.84
C VAL A 125 -11.71 -19.04 -7.57
N ASN A 126 -11.79 -20.19 -6.91
CA ASN A 126 -12.37 -20.33 -5.59
C ASN A 126 -11.39 -21.15 -4.73
N CYS A 127 -10.58 -20.46 -3.93
CA CYS A 127 -9.60 -21.09 -3.07
C CYS A 127 -10.16 -21.34 -1.66
N SER A 128 -9.53 -22.26 -0.93
CA SER A 128 -9.91 -22.59 0.46
C SER A 128 -9.80 -21.38 1.40
N ILE A 129 -10.60 -21.40 2.46
CA ILE A 129 -10.53 -20.44 3.57
C ILE A 129 -9.45 -20.85 4.57
N LEU A 130 -9.37 -22.16 4.85
CA LEU A 130 -8.36 -22.73 5.73
C LEU A 130 -6.99 -22.59 5.09
N THR A 131 -6.11 -21.87 5.78
CA THR A 131 -4.78 -21.53 5.27
C THR A 131 -3.71 -22.00 6.26
N PRO A 132 -2.78 -22.87 5.85
CA PRO A 132 -1.65 -23.27 6.69
C PRO A 132 -0.78 -22.08 7.12
N GLU A 133 -0.22 -22.12 8.33
CA GLU A 133 0.56 -21.02 8.90
C GLU A 133 1.75 -20.60 8.03
N ASN A 134 2.42 -21.55 7.37
CA ASN A 134 3.59 -21.26 6.53
C ASN A 134 3.26 -20.34 5.33
N VAL A 135 2.04 -20.41 4.79
CA VAL A 135 1.60 -19.52 3.70
C VAL A 135 1.47 -18.08 4.20
N LEU A 136 0.83 -17.89 5.35
CA LEU A 136 0.63 -16.56 5.93
C LEU A 136 1.92 -15.99 6.53
N LYS A 137 2.82 -16.86 7.00
CA LYS A 137 4.17 -16.47 7.38
C LYS A 137 4.98 -15.98 6.18
N ALA A 138 4.93 -16.69 5.05
CA ALA A 138 5.60 -16.24 3.81
C ALA A 138 5.10 -14.87 3.35
N SER A 139 3.79 -14.63 3.40
CA SER A 139 3.20 -13.33 3.06
C SER A 139 3.48 -12.21 4.08
N GLY A 140 4.05 -12.53 5.25
CA GLY A 140 4.33 -11.58 6.33
C GLY A 140 3.13 -11.24 7.23
N HIS A 141 1.97 -11.87 7.03
CA HIS A 141 0.80 -11.64 7.88
C HIS A 141 1.05 -12.09 9.32
N VAL A 142 1.65 -13.27 9.55
CA VAL A 142 1.88 -13.79 10.91
C VAL A 142 2.68 -12.82 11.77
N ASP A 143 3.67 -12.14 11.18
CA ASP A 143 4.57 -11.24 11.91
C ASP A 143 4.04 -9.80 12.02
N LYS A 144 3.02 -9.42 11.24
CA LYS A 144 2.52 -8.03 11.14
C LYS A 144 1.04 -7.85 11.52
N PHE A 145 0.24 -8.93 11.60
CA PHE A 145 -1.18 -8.88 11.95
C PHE A 145 -1.40 -9.03 13.46
N ALA A 146 -0.76 -8.16 14.25
CA ALA A 146 -0.99 -8.11 15.68
C ALA A 146 -1.23 -6.68 16.17
N ASP A 147 -2.17 -6.54 17.10
CA ASP A 147 -2.47 -5.31 17.80
C ASP A 147 -2.24 -5.51 19.31
N TYR A 148 -2.08 -4.42 20.05
CA TYR A 148 -2.06 -4.47 21.51
C TYR A 148 -3.47 -4.35 22.09
N MET A 149 -3.81 -5.20 23.05
CA MET A 149 -5.10 -5.18 23.76
C MET A 149 -4.93 -5.18 25.27
N VAL A 150 -5.92 -4.62 25.96
CA VAL A 150 -6.11 -4.72 27.43
C VAL A 150 -7.49 -5.26 27.74
N LYS A 151 -7.67 -5.82 28.94
CA LYS A 151 -8.93 -6.41 29.39
C LYS A 151 -9.43 -5.76 30.67
N ASP A 152 -10.73 -5.54 30.79
CA ASP A 152 -11.37 -5.26 32.07
C ASP A 152 -11.19 -6.48 32.99
N GLU A 153 -10.56 -6.29 34.15
CA GLU A 153 -10.20 -7.39 35.05
C GLU A 153 -11.42 -8.12 35.64
N LYS A 154 -12.58 -7.47 35.70
CA LYS A 154 -13.80 -8.08 36.25
C LYS A 154 -14.71 -8.67 35.18
N THR A 155 -14.86 -8.00 34.04
CA THR A 155 -15.80 -8.43 32.99
C THR A 155 -15.13 -9.21 31.86
N GLY A 156 -13.81 -9.08 31.71
CA GLY A 156 -13.06 -9.65 30.59
C GLY A 156 -13.28 -8.92 29.25
N GLU A 157 -14.02 -7.81 29.23
CA GLU A 157 -14.21 -7.01 28.01
C GLU A 157 -12.85 -6.52 27.49
N CYS A 158 -12.58 -6.79 26.21
CA CYS A 158 -11.31 -6.46 25.58
C CYS A 158 -11.39 -5.12 24.84
N PHE A 159 -10.34 -4.31 24.99
CA PHE A 159 -10.20 -3.04 24.30
C PHE A 159 -8.88 -3.01 23.55
N ARG A 160 -8.91 -2.51 22.32
CA ARG A 160 -7.70 -2.21 21.55
C ARG A 160 -7.01 -1.02 22.23
N LEU A 161 -5.74 -1.18 22.59
CA LEU A 161 -5.05 -0.30 23.53
C LEU A 161 -4.87 1.12 22.99
N ASP A 162 -4.46 1.24 21.72
CA ASP A 162 -4.35 2.53 21.02
C ASP A 162 -5.70 3.28 20.99
N HIS A 163 -6.79 2.60 20.64
CA HIS A 163 -8.12 3.19 20.60
C HIS A 163 -8.61 3.60 21.99
N LEU A 164 -8.31 2.79 23.02
CA LEU A 164 -8.66 3.10 24.40
C LEU A 164 -7.96 4.39 24.86
N ILE A 165 -6.64 4.47 24.65
CA ILE A 165 -5.84 5.64 25.01
C ILE A 165 -6.35 6.88 24.26
N LYS A 166 -6.59 6.75 22.95
CA LYS A 166 -7.10 7.84 22.12
C LYS A 166 -8.47 8.33 22.59
N GLN A 167 -9.42 7.43 22.86
CA GLN A 167 -10.75 7.78 23.34
C GLN A 167 -10.70 8.47 24.72
N HIS A 168 -9.82 8.00 25.61
CA HIS A 168 -9.64 8.63 26.92
C HIS A 168 -9.08 10.05 26.79
N PHE A 169 -8.08 10.23 25.94
CA PHE A 169 -7.48 11.53 25.66
C PHE A 169 -8.45 12.49 24.97
N GLU A 170 -9.23 12.05 23.98
CA GLU A 170 -10.29 12.86 23.35
C GLU A 170 -11.31 13.34 24.40
N LYS A 171 -11.65 12.50 25.39
CA LYS A 171 -12.53 12.88 26.50
C LYS A 171 -11.91 13.97 27.38
N ILE A 172 -10.62 13.86 27.74
CA ILE A 172 -9.92 14.90 28.49
C ILE A 172 -9.85 16.21 27.69
N LEU A 173 -9.53 16.15 26.40
CA LEU A 173 -9.50 17.33 25.52
C LEU A 173 -10.86 18.02 25.36
N SER A 174 -11.96 17.28 25.50
CA SER A 174 -13.31 17.85 25.47
C SER A 174 -13.70 18.60 26.75
N ASP A 175 -13.00 18.39 27.87
CA ASP A 175 -13.26 19.08 29.13
C ASP A 175 -12.72 20.52 29.09
N LYS A 176 -13.56 21.48 29.46
CA LYS A 176 -13.22 22.91 29.52
C LYS A 176 -12.18 23.23 30.60
N LYS A 177 -11.97 22.33 31.57
CA LYS A 177 -11.00 22.49 32.67
C LYS A 177 -9.58 22.09 32.29
N THR A 178 -9.38 21.45 31.14
CA THR A 178 -8.07 20.99 30.69
C THR A 178 -7.20 22.18 30.27
N THR A 179 -6.02 22.30 30.90
CA THR A 179 -5.07 23.39 30.62
C THR A 179 -4.52 23.29 29.20
N GLU A 180 -4.05 24.42 28.65
CA GLU A 180 -3.47 24.44 27.29
C GLU A 180 -2.18 23.59 27.21
N GLU A 181 -1.43 23.50 28.31
CA GLU A 181 -0.23 22.68 28.42
C GLU A 181 -0.54 21.18 28.43
N ASP A 182 -1.60 20.78 29.14
CA ASP A 182 -2.11 19.40 29.10
C ASP A 182 -2.65 19.06 27.71
N ARG A 183 -3.36 20.00 27.05
CA ARG A 183 -3.86 19.81 25.68
C ARG A 183 -2.72 19.55 24.71
N GLN A 184 -1.63 20.32 24.77
CA GLN A 184 -0.46 20.13 23.92
C GLN A 184 0.23 18.78 24.21
N THR A 185 0.40 18.42 25.48
CA THR A 185 1.03 17.16 25.90
C THR A 185 0.22 15.95 25.45
N ILE A 186 -1.09 15.98 25.67
CA ILE A 186 -2.02 14.91 25.26
C ILE A 186 -2.05 14.79 23.73
N ASN A 187 -2.15 15.90 22.99
CA ASN A 187 -2.11 15.87 21.53
C ASN A 187 -0.80 15.26 21.02
N LYS A 188 0.34 15.57 21.65
CA LYS A 188 1.64 14.96 21.35
C LYS A 188 1.65 13.45 21.62
N LYS A 189 1.04 12.98 22.71
CA LYS A 189 0.93 11.56 23.04
C LYS A 189 -0.03 10.80 22.10
N ILE A 190 -1.20 11.36 21.78
CA ILE A 190 -2.14 10.79 20.76
C ILE A 190 -1.42 10.58 19.44
N THR A 191 -0.60 11.56 19.08
CA THR A 191 0.14 11.54 17.84
C THR A 191 1.20 10.44 17.82
N LEU A 192 1.94 10.28 18.90
CA LEU A 192 3.00 9.27 18.97
C LEU A 192 2.47 7.83 19.10
N LEU A 193 1.17 7.67 19.34
CA LEU A 193 0.56 6.41 19.76
C LEU A 193 0.82 5.24 18.81
N ASP A 194 0.64 5.42 17.49
CA ASP A 194 0.82 4.34 16.49
C ASP A 194 2.27 3.83 16.39
N GLY A 195 3.24 4.55 16.96
CA GLY A 195 4.65 4.18 16.98
C GLY A 195 5.17 3.72 18.34
N MET A 196 4.33 3.74 19.37
CA MET A 196 4.73 3.36 20.73
C MET A 196 4.85 1.84 20.87
N THR A 197 5.83 1.44 21.65
CA THR A 197 5.96 0.07 22.15
C THR A 197 4.83 -0.24 23.14
N MET A 198 4.57 -1.54 23.34
CA MET A 198 3.62 -2.02 24.34
C MET A 198 3.91 -1.48 25.75
N GLU A 199 5.19 -1.34 26.12
CA GLU A 199 5.61 -0.82 27.42
C GLU A 199 5.29 0.66 27.57
N GLU A 200 5.56 1.47 26.55
CA GLU A 200 5.22 2.90 26.53
C GLU A 200 3.70 3.12 26.65
N MET A 201 2.90 2.34 25.93
CA MET A 201 1.43 2.41 26.03
C MET A 201 0.93 1.99 27.43
N ASN A 202 1.50 0.95 28.02
CA ASN A 202 1.18 0.54 29.39
C ASN A 202 1.53 1.63 30.42
N ASN A 203 2.65 2.31 30.24
CA ASN A 203 3.05 3.42 31.09
C ASN A 203 2.05 4.58 31.00
N ILE A 204 1.53 4.88 29.80
CA ILE A 204 0.47 5.89 29.63
C ILE A 204 -0.82 5.48 30.36
N VAL A 205 -1.25 4.22 30.23
CA VAL A 205 -2.45 3.72 30.93
C VAL A 205 -2.30 3.89 32.44
N LYS A 206 -1.11 3.59 32.99
CA LYS A 206 -0.80 3.75 34.42
C LYS A 206 -0.71 5.21 34.85
N GLU A 207 -0.02 6.06 34.08
CA GLU A 207 0.16 7.50 34.34
C GLU A 207 -1.19 8.23 34.44
N TYR A 208 -2.08 8.00 33.47
CA TYR A 208 -3.40 8.63 33.43
C TYR A 208 -4.49 7.85 34.19
N LYS A 209 -4.11 6.77 34.88
CA LYS A 209 -5.03 5.89 35.65
C LYS A 209 -6.26 5.51 34.82
N MET A 210 -6.03 5.12 33.57
CA MET A 210 -7.11 4.82 32.63
C MET A 210 -7.86 3.57 33.08
N LYS A 211 -9.18 3.61 32.93
CA LYS A 211 -10.10 2.54 33.34
C LYS A 211 -10.99 2.12 32.19
N SER A 212 -11.65 0.98 32.33
CA SER A 212 -12.64 0.50 31.37
C SER A 212 -13.67 1.61 31.06
N PRO A 213 -13.88 1.99 29.79
CA PRO A 213 -14.82 3.06 29.40
C PRO A 213 -16.28 2.74 29.70
N THR A 214 -16.61 1.45 29.81
CA THR A 214 -17.99 0.95 29.99
C THR A 214 -18.32 0.77 31.47
N THR A 215 -17.39 0.25 32.27
CA THR A 215 -17.64 -0.17 33.66
C THR A 215 -16.89 0.67 34.70
N GLY A 216 -15.82 1.35 34.31
CA GLY A 216 -14.91 2.03 35.24
C GLY A 216 -14.03 1.09 36.07
N ASN A 217 -13.92 -0.19 35.70
CA ASN A 217 -13.02 -1.14 36.35
C ASN A 217 -11.56 -0.96 35.93
N ASP A 218 -10.66 -1.56 36.71
CA ASP A 218 -9.23 -1.61 36.39
C ASP A 218 -8.97 -2.52 35.17
N LEU A 219 -7.89 -2.24 34.48
CA LEU A 219 -7.49 -2.88 33.23
C LEU A 219 -6.24 -3.73 33.44
N SER A 220 -6.17 -4.87 32.76
CA SER A 220 -4.97 -5.70 32.71
C SER A 220 -3.81 -4.98 32.04
N ASP A 221 -2.59 -5.47 32.25
CA ASP A 221 -1.46 -5.09 31.39
C ASP A 221 -1.75 -5.46 29.92
N ALA A 222 -1.17 -4.68 29.01
CA ALA A 222 -1.30 -4.91 27.58
C ALA A 222 -0.66 -6.23 27.15
N VAL A 223 -1.31 -6.87 26.18
CA VAL A 223 -0.81 -8.08 25.52
C VAL A 223 -0.94 -7.95 24.02
N GLU A 224 -0.04 -8.61 23.29
CA GLU A 224 -0.13 -8.75 21.84
C GLU A 224 -1.26 -9.71 21.47
N PHE A 225 -2.04 -9.33 20.47
CA PHE A 225 -3.21 -10.08 20.01
C PHE A 225 -3.20 -10.22 18.49
N ASN A 226 -3.15 -11.47 18.02
CA ASN A 226 -3.18 -11.77 16.61
C ASN A 226 -4.59 -11.54 16.03
N LEU A 227 -4.67 -10.74 14.98
CA LEU A 227 -5.92 -10.39 14.29
C LEU A 227 -6.38 -11.48 13.31
N MET A 228 -5.67 -12.59 13.17
CA MET A 228 -6.14 -13.74 12.40
C MET A 228 -6.78 -14.77 13.33
N PHE A 229 -7.83 -15.45 12.87
CA PHE A 229 -8.43 -16.55 13.64
C PHE A 229 -7.57 -17.81 13.51
N PRO A 230 -6.91 -18.28 14.58
CA PRO A 230 -6.12 -19.50 14.53
C PRO A 230 -7.03 -20.73 14.49
N ILE A 231 -6.60 -21.76 13.79
CA ILE A 231 -7.25 -23.06 13.74
C ILE A 231 -6.21 -24.18 13.71
N LEU A 232 -6.56 -25.34 14.27
CA LEU A 232 -5.77 -26.55 14.14
C LEU A 232 -6.35 -27.40 13.01
N ILE A 233 -5.53 -27.71 12.01
CA ILE A 233 -5.91 -28.48 10.83
C ILE A 233 -5.61 -29.96 11.10
N GLY A 234 -6.64 -30.79 10.98
CA GLY A 234 -6.54 -32.24 11.17
C GLY A 234 -6.67 -32.69 12.63
N PRO A 235 -6.95 -33.99 12.85
CA PRO A 235 -7.33 -34.52 14.17
C PRO A 235 -6.16 -34.58 15.16
N SER A 236 -4.91 -34.59 14.68
CA SER A 236 -3.72 -34.61 15.53
C SER A 236 -3.41 -33.27 16.19
N GLY A 237 -4.00 -32.17 15.70
CA GLY A 237 -3.74 -30.82 16.20
C GLY A 237 -2.34 -30.28 15.87
N ASN A 238 -1.53 -31.01 15.08
CA ASN A 238 -0.13 -30.65 14.83
C ASN A 238 0.04 -29.58 13.74
N LEU A 239 -0.93 -29.44 12.83
CA LEU A 239 -0.84 -28.47 11.74
C LEU A 239 -1.58 -27.19 12.11
N LYS A 240 -0.84 -26.17 12.52
CA LYS A 240 -1.40 -24.84 12.77
C LYS A 240 -1.77 -24.15 11.45
N GLY A 241 -2.93 -23.52 11.44
CA GLY A 241 -3.42 -22.71 10.35
C GLY A 241 -4.24 -21.54 10.85
N PHE A 242 -4.80 -20.80 9.91
CA PHE A 242 -5.67 -19.68 10.17
C PHE A 242 -6.84 -19.66 9.18
N LEU A 243 -7.92 -18.98 9.55
CA LEU A 243 -8.86 -18.47 8.56
C LEU A 243 -8.20 -17.32 7.80
N ARG A 244 -8.27 -17.33 6.46
CA ARG A 244 -7.61 -16.32 5.64
C ARG A 244 -8.06 -14.88 5.98
N PRO A 245 -7.14 -13.91 6.11
CA PRO A 245 -7.47 -12.49 6.33
C PRO A 245 -7.77 -11.74 5.02
N GLU A 246 -7.41 -12.32 3.88
CA GLU A 246 -7.66 -11.85 2.52
C GLU A 246 -7.84 -13.02 1.53
N THR A 247 -8.33 -12.76 0.32
CA THR A 247 -8.52 -13.79 -0.73
C THR A 247 -7.35 -13.89 -1.72
N ALA A 248 -6.54 -12.83 -1.84
CA ALA A 248 -5.40 -12.69 -2.74
C ALA A 248 -4.37 -13.85 -2.65
N GLN A 249 -4.08 -14.32 -1.43
CA GLN A 249 -3.09 -15.40 -1.21
C GLN A 249 -3.41 -16.67 -2.01
N GLY A 250 -4.70 -17.00 -2.16
CA GLY A 250 -5.15 -18.14 -2.97
C GLY A 250 -4.79 -18.00 -4.45
N ILE A 251 -4.84 -16.78 -4.98
CA ILE A 251 -4.47 -16.48 -6.36
C ILE A 251 -2.95 -16.61 -6.53
N PHE A 252 -2.15 -16.04 -5.62
CA PHE A 252 -0.68 -16.06 -5.71
C PHE A 252 -0.11 -17.48 -5.68
N VAL A 253 -0.59 -18.34 -4.78
CA VAL A 253 -0.09 -19.73 -4.71
C VAL A 253 -0.48 -20.55 -5.94
N ASN A 254 -1.53 -20.14 -6.67
CA ASN A 254 -1.96 -20.76 -7.92
C ASN A 254 -1.42 -20.06 -9.18
N PHE A 255 -0.53 -19.07 -9.04
CA PHE A 255 -0.04 -18.25 -10.16
C PHE A 255 0.46 -19.08 -11.34
N LYS A 256 1.26 -20.13 -11.08
CA LYS A 256 1.79 -21.00 -12.14
C LYS A 256 0.67 -21.67 -12.96
N ARG A 257 -0.38 -22.17 -12.31
CA ARG A 257 -1.53 -22.81 -12.98
C ARG A 257 -2.36 -21.79 -13.75
N LEU A 258 -2.54 -20.60 -13.20
CA LEU A 258 -3.25 -19.51 -13.86
C LEU A 258 -2.50 -19.03 -15.11
N LEU A 259 -1.18 -18.90 -15.01
CA LEU A 259 -0.31 -18.55 -16.13
C LEU A 259 -0.33 -19.66 -17.21
N GLU A 260 -0.25 -20.93 -16.82
CA GLU A 260 -0.41 -22.08 -17.74
C GLU A 260 -1.75 -22.05 -18.46
N TYR A 261 -2.85 -21.77 -17.75
CA TYR A 261 -4.18 -21.63 -18.34
C TYR A 261 -4.24 -20.46 -19.33
N ASN A 262 -3.55 -19.36 -19.03
CA ASN A 262 -3.37 -18.23 -19.94
C ASN A 262 -2.23 -18.42 -20.96
N GLN A 263 -1.83 -19.67 -21.23
CA GLN A 263 -0.83 -20.03 -22.25
C GLN A 263 0.55 -19.38 -22.06
N GLY A 264 0.94 -19.10 -20.81
CA GLY A 264 2.23 -18.48 -20.49
C GLY A 264 2.31 -16.98 -20.77
N LYS A 265 1.21 -16.31 -21.12
CA LYS A 265 1.21 -14.91 -21.56
C LYS A 265 0.79 -13.95 -20.45
N LEU A 266 1.40 -12.77 -20.44
CA LEU A 266 0.94 -11.58 -19.72
C LEU A 266 0.47 -10.51 -20.73
N PRO A 267 -0.38 -9.55 -20.30
CA PRO A 267 -1.02 -9.50 -18.99
C PRO A 267 -2.19 -10.48 -18.85
N PHE A 268 -2.54 -10.85 -17.62
CA PHE A 268 -3.82 -11.49 -17.30
C PHE A 268 -4.28 -11.08 -15.90
N ALA A 269 -5.58 -11.16 -15.66
CA ALA A 269 -6.16 -10.92 -14.35
C ALA A 269 -6.87 -12.17 -13.84
N CYS A 270 -6.78 -12.38 -12.52
CA CYS A 270 -7.51 -13.43 -11.83
C CYS A 270 -8.32 -12.80 -10.69
N ALA A 271 -9.59 -13.21 -10.59
CA ALA A 271 -10.53 -12.73 -9.60
C ALA A 271 -10.90 -13.84 -8.60
N GLN A 272 -11.11 -13.46 -7.35
CA GLN A 272 -11.70 -14.33 -6.34
C GLN A 272 -12.75 -13.58 -5.54
N VAL A 273 -13.89 -14.25 -5.30
CA VAL A 273 -14.95 -13.76 -4.43
C VAL A 273 -15.14 -14.78 -3.31
N GLY A 274 -15.13 -14.32 -2.07
CA GLY A 274 -15.44 -15.17 -0.92
C GLY A 274 -15.16 -14.49 0.41
N ASN A 275 -15.43 -15.21 1.50
CA ASN A 275 -15.29 -14.66 2.84
C ASN A 275 -13.82 -14.56 3.26
N ALA A 276 -13.54 -13.52 4.03
CA ALA A 276 -12.29 -13.29 4.74
C ALA A 276 -12.60 -12.98 6.21
N TYR A 277 -11.62 -13.24 7.07
CA TYR A 277 -11.81 -13.24 8.51
C TYR A 277 -10.74 -12.41 9.19
N ARG A 278 -11.18 -11.45 10.01
CA ARG A 278 -10.29 -10.60 10.80
C ARG A 278 -10.79 -10.58 12.23
N ASN A 279 -10.02 -11.13 13.16
CA ASN A 279 -10.35 -11.19 14.58
C ASN A 279 -10.22 -9.81 15.22
N GLU A 280 -11.13 -8.89 14.86
CA GLU A 280 -11.12 -7.53 15.35
C GLU A 280 -11.32 -7.50 16.87
N ILE A 281 -10.49 -6.71 17.57
CA ILE A 281 -10.49 -6.63 19.04
C ILE A 281 -11.80 -6.02 19.55
N SER A 282 -12.25 -4.91 18.94
CA SER A 282 -13.47 -4.21 19.35
C SER A 282 -14.24 -3.74 18.10
N PRO A 283 -14.95 -4.62 17.40
CA PRO A 283 -15.73 -4.25 16.22
C PRO A 283 -16.84 -3.27 16.63
N ARG A 284 -16.82 -2.09 15.99
CA ARG A 284 -17.77 -0.98 16.17
C ARG A 284 -18.23 -0.52 14.78
N SER A 285 -19.35 0.20 14.70
CA SER A 285 -19.86 0.79 13.44
C SER A 285 -20.57 -0.17 12.46
N GLY A 286 -21.26 -1.19 12.96
CA GLY A 286 -22.11 -2.06 12.14
C GLY A 286 -21.31 -2.86 11.13
N LEU A 287 -21.74 -2.87 9.86
CA LEU A 287 -21.09 -3.63 8.77
C LEU A 287 -19.72 -3.07 8.35
N LEU A 288 -19.32 -1.88 8.82
CA LEU A 288 -18.05 -1.26 8.43
C LEU A 288 -16.82 -1.92 9.08
N ARG A 289 -17.00 -2.57 10.23
CA ARG A 289 -15.90 -3.24 10.94
C ARG A 289 -16.40 -4.53 11.58
N VAL A 290 -16.23 -5.61 10.84
CA VAL A 290 -16.77 -6.94 11.15
C VAL A 290 -15.65 -7.98 11.16
N ARG A 291 -15.93 -9.15 11.74
CA ARG A 291 -14.98 -10.25 11.88
C ARG A 291 -15.01 -11.22 10.72
N GLU A 292 -16.13 -11.28 10.01
CA GLU A 292 -16.34 -12.06 8.80
C GLU A 292 -17.02 -11.17 7.78
N PHE A 293 -16.49 -11.13 6.57
CA PHE A 293 -17.05 -10.36 5.47
C PHE A 293 -16.66 -10.95 4.12
N THR A 294 -17.53 -10.77 3.13
CA THR A 294 -17.25 -11.17 1.75
C THR A 294 -16.41 -10.10 1.07
N MET A 295 -15.33 -10.53 0.42
CA MET A 295 -14.50 -9.69 -0.43
C MET A 295 -14.53 -10.17 -1.87
N ALA A 296 -14.29 -9.25 -2.79
CA ALA A 296 -14.11 -9.51 -4.20
C ALA A 296 -12.79 -8.85 -4.63
N GLU A 297 -11.75 -9.65 -4.81
CA GLU A 297 -10.40 -9.18 -5.11
C GLU A 297 -9.99 -9.60 -6.54
N ILE A 298 -9.18 -8.76 -7.17
CA ILE A 298 -8.63 -8.97 -8.51
C ILE A 298 -7.13 -8.76 -8.43
N GLU A 299 -6.38 -9.77 -8.86
CA GLU A 299 -4.94 -9.66 -9.07
C GLU A 299 -4.67 -9.55 -10.58
N HIS A 300 -4.20 -8.38 -11.02
CA HIS A 300 -3.81 -8.13 -12.39
C HIS A 300 -2.28 -8.28 -12.54
N PHE A 301 -1.84 -9.32 -13.23
CA PHE A 301 -0.43 -9.57 -13.50
C PHE A 301 -0.02 -8.94 -14.84
N CYS A 302 0.94 -8.03 -14.80
CA CYS A 302 1.52 -7.36 -15.96
C CYS A 302 3.05 -7.35 -15.86
N PHE A 303 3.71 -6.99 -16.96
CA PHE A 303 5.16 -6.83 -16.96
C PHE A 303 5.55 -5.52 -16.25
N PRO A 304 6.65 -5.49 -15.48
CA PRO A 304 7.07 -4.27 -14.78
C PRO A 304 7.49 -3.14 -15.72
N ASP A 305 7.99 -3.49 -16.91
CA ASP A 305 8.39 -2.59 -18.00
C ASP A 305 7.25 -2.24 -18.97
N ASP A 306 6.07 -2.87 -18.83
CA ASP A 306 4.87 -2.63 -19.64
C ASP A 306 3.63 -2.64 -18.74
N LYS A 307 3.34 -1.48 -18.16
CA LYS A 307 2.16 -1.23 -17.31
C LYS A 307 1.07 -0.41 -18.03
N ASP A 308 1.13 -0.35 -19.35
CA ASP A 308 0.10 0.28 -20.16
C ASP A 308 -1.15 -0.61 -20.21
N HIS A 309 -2.33 -0.01 -20.40
CA HIS A 309 -3.57 -0.78 -20.46
C HIS A 309 -4.24 -0.60 -21.82
N PRO A 310 -4.41 -1.66 -22.64
CA PRO A 310 -4.92 -1.54 -24.01
C PRO A 310 -6.29 -0.84 -24.12
N LYS A 311 -7.10 -0.89 -23.06
CA LYS A 311 -8.43 -0.25 -22.99
C LYS A 311 -8.44 1.09 -22.24
N PHE A 312 -7.30 1.64 -21.82
CA PHE A 312 -7.24 2.88 -21.04
C PHE A 312 -7.94 4.05 -21.73
N ASN A 313 -7.76 4.19 -23.04
CA ASN A 313 -8.41 5.24 -23.83
C ASN A 313 -9.95 5.23 -23.74
N GLN A 314 -10.57 4.07 -23.46
CA GLN A 314 -12.03 3.96 -23.30
C GLN A 314 -12.53 4.64 -22.02
N VAL A 315 -11.67 4.73 -21.00
CA VAL A 315 -12.02 5.27 -19.68
C VAL A 315 -11.29 6.57 -19.37
N ALA A 316 -10.38 7.03 -20.23
CA ALA A 316 -9.54 8.21 -20.03
C ALA A 316 -10.34 9.49 -19.69
N ASN A 317 -11.57 9.63 -20.21
CA ASN A 317 -12.42 10.79 -19.96
C ASN A 317 -13.26 10.69 -18.65
N THR A 318 -13.15 9.58 -17.91
CA THR A 318 -13.86 9.40 -16.64
C THR A 318 -13.34 10.42 -15.64
N LYS A 319 -14.24 11.28 -15.14
CA LYS A 319 -13.92 12.28 -14.12
C LYS A 319 -13.96 11.64 -12.74
N LEU A 320 -12.89 11.79 -12.00
CA LEU A 320 -12.73 11.26 -10.64
C LEU A 320 -12.39 12.40 -9.69
N GLN A 321 -12.86 12.31 -8.46
CA GLN A 321 -12.41 13.19 -7.39
C GLN A 321 -11.15 12.59 -6.77
N LEU A 322 -9.98 13.13 -7.10
CA LEU A 322 -8.68 12.62 -6.64
C LEU A 322 -8.15 13.44 -5.47
N TYR A 323 -7.78 12.75 -4.39
CA TYR A 323 -7.14 13.31 -3.20
C TYR A 323 -5.70 12.80 -3.10
N SER A 324 -4.81 13.47 -3.82
CA SER A 324 -3.38 13.13 -3.92
C SER A 324 -2.67 13.18 -2.58
N ALA A 325 -1.54 12.48 -2.48
CA ALA A 325 -0.67 12.58 -1.32
C ALA A 325 -0.23 14.05 -1.09
N CYS A 326 0.11 14.79 -2.15
CA CYS A 326 0.49 16.20 -2.02
C CYS A 326 -0.65 17.06 -1.45
N ASN A 327 -1.87 16.97 -2.00
CA ASN A 327 -3.01 17.73 -1.48
C ASN A 327 -3.29 17.40 0.00
N GLN A 328 -3.14 16.12 0.38
CA GLN A 328 -3.25 15.69 1.77
C GLN A 328 -2.21 16.34 2.69
N MET A 329 -0.97 16.46 2.23
CA MET A 329 0.11 17.13 2.97
C MET A 329 -0.10 18.65 3.01
N ASP A 330 -0.68 19.22 1.96
CA ASP A 330 -0.85 20.66 1.78
C ASP A 330 -2.16 21.20 2.39
N GLY A 331 -2.99 20.32 2.96
CA GLY A 331 -4.32 20.67 3.46
C GLY A 331 -5.30 21.09 2.36
N GLU A 332 -4.99 20.78 1.11
CA GLU A 332 -5.84 21.11 -0.03
C GLU A 332 -6.99 20.11 -0.17
N ALA A 333 -8.12 20.57 -0.73
CA ALA A 333 -9.25 19.70 -1.01
C ALA A 333 -8.94 18.69 -2.15
N PRO A 334 -9.68 17.57 -2.23
CA PRO A 334 -9.69 16.71 -3.41
C PRO A 334 -10.08 17.50 -4.67
N LYS A 335 -9.49 17.15 -5.81
CA LYS A 335 -9.70 17.85 -7.09
C LYS A 335 -10.38 16.91 -8.10
N TRP A 336 -11.33 17.46 -8.84
CA TRP A 336 -11.92 16.77 -9.99
C TRP A 336 -10.95 16.84 -11.16
N MET A 337 -10.63 15.68 -11.74
CA MET A 337 -9.85 15.57 -12.96
C MET A 337 -10.22 14.30 -13.73
N THR A 338 -9.98 14.30 -15.03
CA THR A 338 -10.12 13.08 -15.81
C THR A 338 -8.96 12.14 -15.50
N ILE A 339 -9.22 10.82 -15.50
CA ILE A 339 -8.14 9.85 -15.26
C ILE A 339 -7.05 9.92 -16.34
N GLY A 340 -7.41 10.30 -17.56
CA GLY A 340 -6.46 10.56 -18.65
C GLY A 340 -5.51 11.71 -18.35
N GLU A 341 -6.01 12.83 -17.82
CA GLU A 341 -5.15 13.93 -17.36
C GLU A 341 -4.28 13.52 -16.18
N ALA A 342 -4.84 12.75 -15.24
CA ALA A 342 -4.15 12.28 -14.06
C ALA A 342 -2.98 11.34 -14.40
N VAL A 343 -3.12 10.46 -15.39
CA VAL A 343 -2.04 9.56 -15.85
C VAL A 343 -1.02 10.30 -16.74
N ARG A 344 -1.46 11.20 -17.62
CA ARG A 344 -0.58 11.91 -18.57
C ARG A 344 0.14 13.13 -17.97
N GLY A 345 -0.21 13.55 -16.75
CA GLY A 345 0.42 14.69 -16.07
C GLY A 345 0.10 16.05 -16.70
N LEU A 346 -1.02 16.17 -17.43
CA LEU A 346 -1.30 17.35 -18.27
C LEU A 346 -1.72 18.61 -17.50
N THR A 347 -2.08 18.52 -16.21
CA THR A 347 -2.78 19.61 -15.51
C THR A 347 -2.25 20.03 -14.13
N GLN A 348 -1.11 19.51 -13.63
CA GLN A 348 -0.56 19.98 -12.35
C GLN A 348 0.97 20.07 -12.29
N ASN A 349 1.45 21.21 -11.80
CA ASN A 349 2.70 21.34 -11.05
C ASN A 349 2.55 20.64 -9.68
N CYS A 350 2.30 19.32 -9.69
CA CYS A 350 2.23 18.58 -8.45
C CYS A 350 3.64 18.49 -7.87
N CYS A 351 3.79 18.90 -6.61
CA CYS A 351 5.02 18.90 -5.84
C CYS A 351 5.50 17.46 -5.53
N ILE A 352 5.70 16.64 -6.56
CA ILE A 352 6.77 15.65 -6.49
C ILE A 352 8.02 16.51 -6.54
N SER A 353 8.56 16.86 -5.37
CA SER A 353 9.95 17.27 -5.28
C SER A 353 10.76 16.16 -5.92
N GLN A 354 11.15 16.35 -7.18
CA GLN A 354 12.13 15.56 -7.89
C GLN A 354 13.43 15.65 -7.09
N SER A 355 13.66 14.75 -6.13
CA SER A 355 14.94 14.65 -5.44
C SER A 355 15.96 13.80 -6.22
N GLY A 356 15.55 13.13 -7.30
CA GLY A 356 16.42 12.24 -8.09
C GLY A 356 17.02 12.83 -9.37
N LEU A 357 16.24 13.59 -10.17
CA LEU A 357 16.68 14.07 -11.49
C LEU A 357 17.03 15.57 -11.53
N ASN A 358 16.37 16.40 -10.71
CA ASN A 358 16.76 17.82 -10.57
C ASN A 358 18.03 18.02 -9.74
N SER A 359 18.50 16.98 -9.04
CA SER A 359 19.72 17.00 -8.21
C SER A 359 20.99 16.62 -8.96
N LEU A 360 20.88 16.18 -10.22
CA LEU A 360 22.03 15.83 -11.05
C LEU A 360 22.84 17.05 -11.52
N GLY A 361 22.29 18.27 -11.37
CA GLY A 361 22.98 19.51 -11.71
C GLY A 361 23.54 19.48 -13.14
N THR A 362 24.74 20.04 -13.33
CA THR A 362 25.41 20.03 -14.65
C THR A 362 26.37 18.85 -14.82
N LEU A 363 26.42 17.93 -13.86
CA LEU A 363 27.44 16.87 -13.76
C LEU A 363 28.87 17.43 -13.76
N LYS A 364 29.06 18.65 -13.26
CA LYS A 364 30.36 19.34 -13.22
C LYS A 364 30.97 19.34 -11.82
N THR A 365 30.16 19.16 -10.77
CA THR A 365 30.62 19.19 -9.39
C THR A 365 30.71 17.79 -8.77
N LEU A 366 31.50 17.65 -7.71
CA LEU A 366 31.57 16.40 -6.94
C LEU A 366 30.21 16.02 -6.31
N SER A 367 29.43 17.02 -5.92
CA SER A 367 28.07 16.83 -5.40
C SER A 367 27.13 16.22 -6.45
N ASP A 368 27.22 16.68 -7.71
CA ASP A 368 26.42 16.16 -8.82
C ASP A 368 26.72 14.67 -9.07
N LEU A 369 27.99 14.29 -8.99
CA LEU A 369 28.44 12.89 -9.16
C LEU A 369 27.99 11.99 -7.99
N HIS A 370 27.96 12.51 -6.77
CA HIS A 370 27.41 11.79 -5.61
C HIS A 370 25.90 11.59 -5.71
N ALA A 371 25.17 12.60 -6.21
CA ALA A 371 23.74 12.51 -6.48
C ALA A 371 23.44 11.44 -7.55
N LEU A 372 24.21 11.42 -8.65
CA LEU A 372 24.12 10.38 -9.68
C LEU A 372 24.41 8.98 -9.11
N ASN A 373 25.45 8.85 -8.28
CA ASN A 373 25.80 7.59 -7.64
C ASN A 373 24.72 7.08 -6.68
N SER A 374 24.01 7.98 -6.00
CA SER A 374 22.85 7.61 -5.18
C SER A 374 21.66 7.20 -6.04
N LEU A 375 21.35 7.93 -7.11
CA LEU A 375 20.25 7.60 -8.03
C LEU A 375 20.43 6.21 -8.65
N LEU A 376 21.63 5.92 -9.17
CA LEU A 376 21.96 4.67 -9.83
C LEU A 376 22.03 3.45 -8.88
N ARG A 377 22.05 3.70 -7.56
CA ARG A 377 21.89 2.66 -6.55
C ARG A 377 20.48 2.06 -6.60
N ASP A 378 19.47 2.90 -6.76
CA ASP A 378 18.07 2.52 -6.60
C ASP A 378 17.39 2.14 -7.92
N THR A 379 17.86 2.72 -9.02
CA THR A 379 17.22 2.59 -10.35
C THR A 379 18.04 1.80 -11.36
N SER A 380 19.34 1.55 -11.14
CA SER A 380 20.27 0.94 -12.12
C SER A 380 20.58 1.80 -13.36
N TYR A 381 19.65 2.64 -13.84
CA TYR A 381 19.82 3.63 -14.92
C TYR A 381 19.10 4.93 -14.58
N VAL A 382 19.48 6.03 -15.24
CA VAL A 382 19.04 7.41 -14.94
C VAL A 382 17.52 7.56 -14.99
N SER A 383 16.82 6.82 -15.86
CA SER A 383 15.36 6.89 -16.00
C SER A 383 14.60 5.63 -15.55
N GLY A 384 15.23 4.70 -14.82
CA GLY A 384 14.62 3.43 -14.42
C GLY A 384 15.55 2.25 -14.61
N TYR A 385 15.02 1.05 -14.87
CA TYR A 385 15.80 -0.21 -14.84
C TYR A 385 16.34 -0.67 -16.21
N CYS A 386 16.26 0.15 -17.26
CA CYS A 386 16.84 -0.14 -18.58
C CYS A 386 17.51 1.11 -19.19
N PRO A 387 18.50 0.95 -20.11
CA PRO A 387 19.16 2.07 -20.77
C PRO A 387 18.17 2.94 -21.56
N SER A 388 18.28 4.25 -21.42
CA SER A 388 17.40 5.23 -22.07
C SER A 388 18.19 6.33 -22.80
N GLN A 389 17.49 7.19 -23.54
CA GLN A 389 18.10 8.42 -24.07
C GLN A 389 18.61 9.37 -22.97
N ALA A 390 18.08 9.30 -21.74
CA ALA A 390 18.61 10.05 -20.60
C ALA A 390 19.98 9.50 -20.16
N ASP A 391 20.14 8.18 -20.15
CA ASP A 391 21.43 7.55 -19.86
C ASP A 391 22.47 7.87 -20.91
N ASN A 392 22.09 7.87 -22.19
CA ASN A 392 22.98 8.23 -23.28
C ASN A 392 23.49 9.67 -23.12
N ALA A 393 22.62 10.62 -22.80
CA ALA A 393 23.02 12.00 -22.58
C ALA A 393 23.94 12.17 -21.35
N VAL A 394 23.61 11.55 -20.20
CA VAL A 394 24.48 11.55 -19.01
C VAL A 394 25.83 10.90 -19.32
N PHE A 395 25.85 9.84 -20.14
CA PHE A 395 27.06 9.15 -20.56
C PHE A 395 27.94 10.05 -21.44
N GLU A 396 27.36 10.72 -22.44
CA GLU A 396 28.06 11.65 -23.32
C GLU A 396 28.63 12.87 -22.56
N ALA A 397 27.98 13.34 -21.50
CA ALA A 397 28.53 14.41 -20.65
C ALA A 397 29.67 13.96 -19.73
N LEU A 398 29.73 12.68 -19.38
CA LEU A 398 30.79 12.13 -18.53
C LEU A 398 31.98 11.61 -19.35
N LEU A 399 31.80 11.34 -20.64
CA LEU A 399 32.84 10.84 -21.56
C LEU A 399 34.13 11.66 -21.50
N SER A 400 34.04 12.99 -21.52
CA SER A 400 35.22 13.88 -21.53
C SER A 400 35.88 14.05 -20.16
N LYS A 401 35.33 13.46 -19.09
CA LYS A 401 35.76 13.64 -17.70
C LYS A 401 35.98 12.33 -16.95
N TRP A 402 35.81 11.20 -17.61
CA TRP A 402 35.84 9.88 -17.00
C TRP A 402 37.10 9.63 -16.16
N ASP A 403 38.27 10.05 -16.69
CA ASP A 403 39.57 9.88 -16.03
C ASP A 403 39.76 10.75 -14.78
N THR A 404 38.82 11.67 -14.51
CA THR A 404 38.82 12.57 -13.34
C THR A 404 37.77 12.21 -12.29
N ILE A 405 37.02 11.12 -12.49
CA ILE A 405 35.96 10.70 -11.56
C ILE A 405 36.57 10.02 -10.32
N PRO A 406 36.16 10.45 -9.10
CA PRO A 406 36.64 9.87 -7.84
C PRO A 406 36.46 8.35 -7.73
N PRO A 407 37.36 7.66 -7.00
CA PRO A 407 37.32 6.22 -6.91
C PRO A 407 36.12 5.65 -6.12
N ASP A 408 35.50 6.46 -5.26
CA ASP A 408 34.46 6.12 -4.27
C ASP A 408 33.01 6.13 -4.82
N LEU A 409 32.84 6.05 -6.14
CA LEU A 409 31.53 6.05 -6.82
C LEU A 409 31.26 4.73 -7.57
N PRO A 410 30.99 3.62 -6.85
CA PRO A 410 30.88 2.29 -7.45
C PRO A 410 29.69 2.13 -8.40
N GLN A 411 28.57 2.84 -8.16
CA GLN A 411 27.37 2.70 -9.00
C GLN A 411 27.51 3.46 -10.31
N VAL A 412 28.09 4.67 -10.27
CA VAL A 412 28.44 5.43 -11.48
C VAL A 412 29.43 4.63 -12.33
N LYS A 413 30.42 3.98 -11.70
CA LYS A 413 31.38 3.11 -12.41
C LYS A 413 30.75 1.92 -13.08
N ARG A 414 29.93 1.16 -12.33
CA ARG A 414 29.18 0.03 -12.88
C ARG A 414 28.34 0.47 -14.08
N TRP A 415 27.57 1.54 -13.90
CA TRP A 415 26.68 2.08 -14.93
C TRP A 415 27.45 2.59 -16.14
N TYR A 416 28.54 3.34 -15.96
CA TYR A 416 29.31 3.90 -17.08
C TYR A 416 30.01 2.80 -17.89
N THR A 417 30.59 1.81 -17.24
CA THR A 417 31.18 0.65 -17.93
C THR A 417 30.14 -0.07 -18.77
N HIS A 418 28.91 -0.19 -18.25
CA HIS A 418 27.81 -0.77 -19.00
C HIS A 418 27.34 0.14 -20.16
N MET A 419 27.22 1.45 -19.95
CA MET A 419 26.86 2.38 -21.04
C MET A 419 27.93 2.43 -22.14
N LYS A 420 29.20 2.29 -21.78
CA LYS A 420 30.34 2.23 -22.70
C LYS A 420 30.37 0.95 -23.55
N SER A 421 29.75 -0.15 -23.09
CA SER A 421 29.71 -1.40 -23.86
C SER A 421 28.77 -1.33 -25.07
N TYR A 422 27.84 -0.37 -25.11
CA TYR A 422 26.97 -0.15 -26.26
C TYR A 422 27.68 0.68 -27.33
N THR A 423 27.46 0.38 -28.62
CA THR A 423 27.96 1.26 -29.70
C THR A 423 27.16 2.56 -29.76
N SER A 424 27.69 3.60 -30.40
CA SER A 424 26.93 4.85 -30.59
C SER A 424 25.63 4.63 -31.39
N GLU A 425 25.61 3.63 -32.27
CA GLU A 425 24.39 3.25 -33.01
C GLU A 425 23.37 2.56 -32.09
N ASP A 426 23.80 1.70 -31.16
CA ASP A 426 22.91 1.06 -30.19
C ASP A 426 22.31 2.08 -29.21
N ARG A 427 23.12 3.03 -28.73
CA ARG A 427 22.66 4.09 -27.84
C ARG A 427 21.65 5.02 -28.51
N SER A 428 21.77 5.23 -29.83
CA SER A 428 20.79 6.00 -30.62
C SER A 428 19.40 5.34 -30.68
N LYS A 429 19.32 4.03 -30.41
CA LYS A 429 18.07 3.24 -30.44
C LYS A 429 17.43 3.07 -29.06
N PHE A 430 18.02 3.61 -27.98
CA PHE A 430 17.43 3.56 -26.65
C PHE A 430 16.09 4.30 -26.58
N ILE A 431 15.19 3.82 -25.72
CA ILE A 431 13.85 4.39 -25.54
C ILE A 431 13.91 5.74 -24.79
N GLY A 432 12.97 6.64 -25.07
CA GLY A 432 12.85 7.96 -24.44
C GLY A 432 13.15 9.14 -25.36
N GLU A 433 12.78 10.36 -24.94
CA GLU A 433 13.08 11.60 -25.67
C GLU A 433 14.51 12.09 -25.40
N SER A 434 15.06 12.90 -26.31
CA SER A 434 16.39 13.49 -26.18
C SER A 434 16.50 14.37 -24.92
N PHE A 435 17.36 13.94 -23.98
CA PHE A 435 17.62 14.59 -22.70
C PHE A 435 18.66 15.71 -22.84
N ASN A 436 18.34 16.93 -22.41
CA ASN A 436 19.27 18.07 -22.46
C ASN A 436 19.72 18.42 -21.03
N ILE A 437 21.02 18.31 -20.76
CA ILE A 437 21.61 18.32 -19.40
C ILE A 437 21.53 19.71 -18.74
N THR A 438 21.29 20.76 -19.54
CA THR A 438 21.14 22.13 -19.05
C THR A 438 19.76 22.45 -18.51
N GLU A 439 18.74 21.68 -18.85
CA GLU A 439 17.35 21.88 -18.43
C GLU A 439 16.75 20.49 -18.19
N GLY A 440 16.85 19.98 -16.95
CA GLY A 440 16.46 18.62 -16.59
C GLY A 440 15.05 18.23 -17.08
N PRO A 441 14.77 16.93 -17.29
CA PRO A 441 13.54 16.50 -17.93
C PRO A 441 12.34 16.82 -17.04
N GLN A 442 11.44 17.65 -17.57
CA GLN A 442 10.04 17.64 -17.16
C GLN A 442 9.33 16.47 -17.85
N GLN A 443 9.77 15.24 -17.59
CA GLN A 443 8.90 14.10 -17.81
C GLN A 443 7.84 14.18 -16.71
N LYS A 444 6.71 14.82 -17.02
CA LYS A 444 5.60 14.98 -16.08
C LYS A 444 5.05 13.60 -15.77
N LYS A 445 5.57 12.95 -14.72
CA LYS A 445 4.94 11.76 -14.16
C LYS A 445 3.52 12.15 -13.78
N GLY A 446 2.53 11.41 -14.31
CA GLY A 446 1.15 11.58 -13.92
C GLY A 446 0.99 11.48 -12.41
N LEU A 447 -0.07 12.12 -11.90
CA LEU A 447 -0.51 11.93 -10.52
C LEU A 447 -0.78 10.45 -10.21
N VAL A 448 -1.30 9.71 -11.20
CA VAL A 448 -1.51 8.25 -11.16
C VAL A 448 -0.37 7.56 -11.89
N ALA A 449 0.23 6.54 -11.28
CA ALA A 449 1.52 6.01 -11.71
C ALA A 449 1.58 5.41 -13.13
N ASN A 450 0.50 4.79 -13.62
CA ASN A 450 0.44 4.15 -14.93
C ASN A 450 -1.02 3.97 -15.44
N GLU A 451 -1.18 3.62 -16.70
CA GLU A 451 -2.50 3.42 -17.32
C GLU A 451 -3.28 2.25 -16.73
N THR A 452 -2.61 1.17 -16.30
CA THR A 452 -3.28 0.01 -15.67
C THR A 452 -3.96 0.41 -14.36
N LEU A 453 -3.25 1.12 -13.49
CA LEU A 453 -3.81 1.63 -12.25
C LEU A 453 -4.97 2.61 -12.52
N GLY A 454 -4.78 3.54 -13.47
CA GLY A 454 -5.83 4.46 -13.85
C GLY A 454 -7.05 3.78 -14.48
N TYR A 455 -6.85 2.72 -15.27
CA TYR A 455 -7.93 1.93 -15.85
C TYR A 455 -8.82 1.33 -14.76
N TYR A 456 -8.20 0.68 -13.76
CA TYR A 456 -8.94 0.07 -12.67
C TYR A 456 -9.62 1.10 -11.76
N MET A 457 -8.99 2.25 -11.47
CA MET A 457 -9.64 3.34 -10.74
C MET A 457 -10.92 3.81 -11.44
N ALA A 458 -10.88 4.00 -12.76
CA ALA A 458 -12.06 4.39 -13.52
C ALA A 458 -13.13 3.28 -13.57
N LYS A 459 -12.73 2.02 -13.70
CA LYS A 459 -13.66 0.87 -13.65
C LYS A 459 -14.31 0.73 -12.28
N ILE A 460 -13.58 1.00 -11.19
CA ILE A 460 -14.09 1.03 -9.82
C ILE A 460 -15.16 2.12 -9.69
N GLN A 461 -14.90 3.35 -10.13
CA GLN A 461 -15.89 4.43 -10.13
C GLN A 461 -17.16 4.00 -10.87
N GLN A 462 -17.04 3.52 -12.11
CA GLN A 462 -18.18 3.10 -12.91
C GLN A 462 -19.01 1.99 -12.23
N PHE A 463 -18.34 1.06 -11.54
CA PHE A 463 -19.02 0.01 -10.78
C PHE A 463 -19.78 0.59 -9.58
N LEU A 464 -19.11 1.42 -8.76
CA LEU A 464 -19.70 2.02 -7.56
C LEU A 464 -20.91 2.89 -7.92
N GLU A 465 -20.82 3.69 -8.98
CA GLU A 465 -21.94 4.46 -9.51
C GLU A 465 -23.10 3.55 -9.95
N LYS A 466 -22.79 2.45 -10.64
CA LYS A 466 -23.80 1.50 -11.14
C LYS A 466 -24.57 0.80 -10.03
N ILE A 467 -23.93 0.52 -8.89
CA ILE A 467 -24.61 -0.05 -7.71
C ILE A 467 -25.28 1.00 -6.80
N GLY A 468 -25.25 2.28 -7.20
CA GLY A 468 -26.01 3.36 -6.57
C GLY A 468 -25.22 4.27 -5.62
N ILE A 469 -23.89 4.22 -5.62
CA ILE A 469 -23.07 5.19 -4.87
C ILE A 469 -23.12 6.55 -5.56
N ASN A 470 -23.36 7.61 -4.78
CA ASN A 470 -23.37 8.98 -5.30
C ASN A 470 -21.93 9.44 -5.62
N PRO A 471 -21.63 9.85 -6.88
CA PRO A 471 -20.31 10.34 -7.28
C PRO A 471 -19.79 11.51 -6.45
N GLU A 472 -20.66 12.38 -5.93
CA GLU A 472 -20.26 13.53 -5.09
C GLU A 472 -19.82 13.11 -3.68
N LYS A 473 -20.17 11.89 -3.27
CA LYS A 473 -19.80 11.27 -1.99
C LYS A 473 -18.76 10.17 -2.19
N LEU A 474 -18.02 10.21 -3.30
CA LEU A 474 -17.01 9.23 -3.66
C LEU A 474 -15.73 9.95 -4.07
N ARG A 475 -14.61 9.59 -3.45
CA ARG A 475 -13.28 10.11 -3.77
C ARG A 475 -12.26 8.99 -3.84
N PHE A 476 -11.17 9.20 -4.57
CA PHE A 476 -10.00 8.34 -4.55
C PHE A 476 -8.89 9.01 -3.76
N ARG A 477 -8.48 8.41 -2.64
CA ARG A 477 -7.41 8.93 -1.78
C ARG A 477 -6.13 8.15 -2.01
N GLN A 478 -5.06 8.84 -2.36
CA GLN A 478 -3.74 8.23 -2.50
C GLN A 478 -3.15 7.93 -1.12
N HIS A 479 -2.47 6.80 -0.94
CA HIS A 479 -1.74 6.53 0.29
C HIS A 479 -0.54 7.48 0.45
N LEU A 480 -0.28 7.92 1.67
CA LEU A 480 0.98 8.59 2.00
C LEU A 480 2.13 7.56 2.02
N SER A 481 3.37 7.99 1.80
CA SER A 481 4.52 7.06 1.70
C SER A 481 4.75 6.17 2.93
N ASN A 482 4.24 6.58 4.10
CA ASN A 482 4.32 5.83 5.36
C ASN A 482 3.05 5.01 5.66
N GLU A 483 1.99 5.19 4.86
CA GLU A 483 0.76 4.39 4.88
C GLU A 483 0.80 3.29 3.82
N MET A 484 1.57 3.49 2.75
CA MET A 484 1.83 2.47 1.76
C MET A 484 2.29 1.19 2.46
N ALA A 485 1.61 0.09 2.17
CA ALA A 485 2.14 -1.20 2.52
C ALA A 485 3.57 -1.31 1.95
N HIS A 486 4.49 -1.89 2.70
CA HIS A 486 5.91 -2.05 2.37
C HIS A 486 6.23 -2.65 0.98
N TYR A 487 5.22 -3.11 0.24
CA TYR A 487 5.30 -3.69 -1.10
C TYR A 487 4.61 -2.86 -2.20
N ALA A 488 3.90 -1.78 -1.87
CA ALA A 488 3.10 -1.01 -2.82
C ALA A 488 3.90 0.15 -3.45
N CYS A 489 3.88 0.25 -4.78
CA CYS A 489 4.52 1.34 -5.55
C CYS A 489 3.65 2.60 -5.66
N ASP A 490 2.32 2.41 -5.74
CA ASP A 490 1.29 3.44 -5.67
C ASP A 490 0.00 2.76 -5.18
N CYS A 491 -0.84 3.47 -4.44
CA CYS A 491 -2.06 2.90 -3.86
C CYS A 491 -3.13 3.98 -3.73
N TRP A 492 -4.33 3.67 -4.22
CA TRP A 492 -5.49 4.55 -4.21
C TRP A 492 -6.70 3.83 -3.61
N ASP A 493 -7.28 4.44 -2.58
CA ASP A 493 -8.50 3.96 -1.93
C ASP A 493 -9.70 4.70 -2.49
N ALA A 494 -10.70 3.99 -2.99
CA ALA A 494 -12.03 4.54 -3.22
C ALA A 494 -12.75 4.66 -1.87
N GLU A 495 -12.94 5.89 -1.42
CA GLU A 495 -13.60 6.22 -0.15
C GLU A 495 -15.00 6.77 -0.38
N CYS A 496 -15.97 6.26 0.39
CA CYS A 496 -17.34 6.77 0.39
C CYS A 496 -17.57 7.67 1.61
N LEU A 497 -18.22 8.82 1.41
CA LEU A 497 -18.66 9.70 2.48
C LEU A 497 -19.94 9.16 3.12
N THR A 498 -19.83 8.71 4.37
CA THR A 498 -20.92 8.15 5.17
C THR A 498 -21.24 9.02 6.39
N SER A 499 -22.24 8.63 7.19
CA SER A 499 -22.47 9.24 8.51
C SER A 499 -21.34 9.03 9.52
N TYR A 500 -20.35 8.19 9.19
CA TYR A 500 -19.14 7.97 9.99
C TYR A 500 -17.92 8.72 9.43
N GLY A 501 -18.11 9.57 8.41
CA GLY A 501 -17.04 10.22 7.67
C GLY A 501 -16.66 9.43 6.41
N TRP A 502 -15.49 9.74 5.85
CA TRP A 502 -14.92 9.03 4.70
C TRP A 502 -14.41 7.66 5.13
N ILE A 503 -14.87 6.61 4.45
CA ILE A 503 -14.52 5.22 4.74
C ILE A 503 -14.10 4.54 3.44
N GLU A 504 -12.97 3.83 3.47
CA GLU A 504 -12.53 2.98 2.37
C GLU A 504 -13.58 1.92 2.03
N CYS A 505 -13.90 1.79 0.75
CA CYS A 505 -14.76 0.72 0.23
C CYS A 505 -14.05 -0.18 -0.77
N VAL A 506 -13.03 0.34 -1.48
CA VAL A 506 -12.20 -0.44 -2.42
C VAL A 506 -10.76 0.07 -2.37
N GLY A 507 -9.81 -0.79 -2.02
CA GLY A 507 -8.38 -0.53 -2.18
C GLY A 507 -7.90 -0.91 -3.59
N CYS A 508 -7.09 -0.05 -4.21
CA CYS A 508 -6.46 -0.30 -5.52
C CYS A 508 -4.94 -0.09 -5.41
N ALA A 509 -4.19 -1.18 -5.27
CA ALA A 509 -2.77 -1.16 -4.95
C ALA A 509 -1.89 -1.79 -6.06
N ASP A 510 -0.77 -1.14 -6.39
CA ASP A 510 0.28 -1.70 -7.23
C ASP A 510 1.32 -2.41 -6.34
N ARG A 511 1.19 -3.73 -6.16
CA ARG A 511 2.03 -4.54 -5.24
C ARG A 511 3.36 -5.01 -5.83
N SER A 512 3.70 -4.57 -7.04
CA SER A 512 4.87 -5.04 -7.80
C SER A 512 4.95 -6.59 -7.85
N ALA A 513 6.10 -7.18 -7.52
CA ALA A 513 6.32 -8.63 -7.52
C ALA A 513 6.54 -9.20 -6.11
N PHE A 514 6.19 -8.45 -5.06
CA PHE A 514 6.49 -8.84 -3.67
C PHE A 514 5.92 -10.21 -3.32
N ASP A 515 4.62 -10.43 -3.52
CA ASP A 515 3.93 -11.64 -3.10
C ASP A 515 4.48 -12.90 -3.78
N LEU A 516 4.64 -12.85 -5.11
CA LEU A 516 5.22 -13.95 -5.89
C LEU A 516 6.68 -14.23 -5.46
N THR A 517 7.44 -13.18 -5.13
CA THR A 517 8.82 -13.31 -4.65
C THR A 517 8.88 -13.97 -3.28
N GLN A 518 8.02 -13.57 -2.34
CA GLN A 518 8.00 -14.16 -0.99
C GLN A 518 7.58 -15.63 -1.04
N HIS A 519 6.54 -15.96 -1.81
CA HIS A 519 6.11 -17.35 -1.99
C HIS A 519 7.17 -18.19 -2.70
N THR A 520 7.89 -17.63 -3.67
CA THR A 520 9.03 -18.31 -4.31
C THR A 520 10.13 -18.62 -3.29
N LYS A 521 10.51 -17.64 -2.45
CA LYS A 521 11.53 -17.82 -1.41
C LYS A 521 11.13 -18.86 -0.36
N ALA A 522 9.87 -18.84 0.07
CA ALA A 522 9.38 -19.72 1.12
C ALA A 522 9.12 -21.16 0.65
N SER A 523 8.64 -21.35 -0.58
CA SER A 523 8.28 -22.67 -1.11
C SER A 523 9.38 -23.34 -1.94
N GLY A 524 10.34 -22.56 -2.46
CA GLY A 524 11.32 -23.02 -3.44
C GLY A 524 10.75 -23.21 -4.85
N VAL A 525 9.45 -22.95 -5.08
CA VAL A 525 8.81 -23.05 -6.39
C VAL A 525 8.92 -21.70 -7.10
N LYS A 526 9.51 -21.69 -8.30
CA LYS A 526 9.70 -20.47 -9.09
C LYS A 526 8.35 -19.97 -9.64
N LEU A 527 7.88 -18.83 -9.14
CA LEU A 527 6.65 -18.15 -9.60
C LEU A 527 7.02 -16.98 -10.54
N THR A 528 7.56 -17.31 -11.70
CA THR A 528 8.02 -16.33 -12.71
C THR A 528 7.35 -16.57 -14.06
N VAL A 529 7.31 -15.53 -14.88
CA VAL A 529 6.97 -15.63 -16.30
C VAL A 529 8.22 -15.45 -17.15
N GLU A 530 8.24 -16.07 -18.33
CA GLU A 530 9.30 -15.91 -19.32
C GLU A 530 8.74 -15.21 -20.55
N ARG A 531 9.53 -14.30 -21.12
CA ARG A 531 9.20 -13.58 -22.36
C ARG A 531 10.34 -13.84 -23.35
N SER A 532 10.00 -14.35 -24.53
CA SER A 532 10.96 -14.48 -25.61
C SER A 532 11.47 -13.10 -26.01
N LEU A 533 12.80 -12.96 -26.10
CA LEU A 533 13.42 -11.77 -26.66
C LEU A 533 13.18 -11.74 -28.18
N ALA A 534 13.09 -10.54 -28.75
CA ALA A 534 12.96 -10.38 -30.20
C ALA A 534 14.13 -11.01 -30.95
N GLU A 535 15.34 -10.84 -30.41
CA GLU A 535 16.56 -11.46 -30.89
C GLU A 535 17.25 -12.20 -29.73
N PRO A 536 17.74 -13.44 -29.94
CA PRO A 536 18.50 -14.16 -28.94
C PRO A 536 19.77 -13.39 -28.57
N ARG A 537 19.99 -13.18 -27.28
CA ARG A 537 21.27 -12.65 -26.78
C ARG A 537 22.27 -13.80 -26.66
N VAL A 538 23.37 -13.68 -27.40
CA VAL A 538 24.51 -14.61 -27.30
C VAL A 538 25.61 -13.88 -26.54
N GLU A 539 25.94 -14.39 -25.36
CA GLU A 539 27.01 -13.84 -24.51
C GLU A 539 28.10 -14.92 -24.36
N GLU A 540 29.35 -14.55 -24.61
CA GLU A 540 30.49 -15.41 -24.29
C GLU A 540 30.77 -15.32 -22.79
N CYS A 541 30.64 -16.43 -22.07
CA CYS A 541 30.86 -16.50 -20.63
C CYS A 541 31.94 -17.53 -20.28
N LEU A 542 32.85 -17.16 -19.38
CA LEU A 542 33.83 -18.10 -18.85
C LEU A 542 33.13 -18.99 -17.82
N THR A 543 33.07 -20.28 -18.10
CA THR A 543 32.41 -21.24 -17.20
C THR A 543 33.42 -22.23 -16.63
N ILE A 544 33.48 -22.33 -15.31
CA ILE A 544 34.33 -23.33 -14.65
C ILE A 544 33.68 -24.71 -14.81
N VAL A 545 34.37 -25.61 -15.50
CA VAL A 545 33.96 -27.03 -15.60
C VAL A 545 34.65 -27.82 -14.50
N MET A 546 33.90 -28.17 -13.46
CA MET A 546 34.43 -28.88 -12.29
C MET A 546 34.36 -30.40 -12.44
N ASP A 547 35.48 -31.10 -12.22
CA ASP A 547 35.50 -32.55 -11.99
C ASP A 547 35.10 -32.85 -10.54
N LYS A 548 33.78 -32.97 -10.31
CA LYS A 548 33.21 -33.23 -8.98
C LYS A 548 33.76 -34.52 -8.34
N GLY A 549 34.14 -35.51 -9.14
CA GLY A 549 34.70 -36.77 -8.66
C GLY A 549 36.08 -36.59 -8.04
N LYS A 550 36.94 -35.79 -8.67
CA LYS A 550 38.26 -35.45 -8.13
C LYS A 550 38.16 -34.51 -6.93
N ILE A 551 37.30 -33.49 -7.00
CA ILE A 551 37.08 -32.54 -5.90
C ILE A 551 36.55 -33.25 -4.66
N GLY A 552 35.57 -34.14 -4.82
CA GLY A 552 35.03 -34.95 -3.72
C GLY A 552 36.08 -35.84 -3.06
N LYS A 553 36.97 -36.45 -3.84
CA LYS A 553 38.06 -37.30 -3.31
C LYS A 553 39.14 -36.50 -2.58
N ALA A 554 39.51 -35.34 -3.12
CA ALA A 554 40.58 -34.51 -2.57
C ALA A 554 40.15 -33.73 -1.31
N PHE A 555 38.96 -33.12 -1.33
CA PHE A 555 38.52 -32.18 -0.29
C PHE A 555 37.47 -32.77 0.69
N LYS A 556 36.92 -33.96 0.40
CA LYS A 556 35.98 -34.69 1.29
C LYS A 556 34.87 -33.79 1.85
N LYS A 557 34.87 -33.52 3.17
CA LYS A 557 33.86 -32.69 3.86
C LYS A 557 33.83 -31.24 3.35
N ASP A 558 34.94 -30.75 2.83
CA ASP A 558 35.10 -29.37 2.34
C ASP A 558 34.80 -29.26 0.83
N ALA A 559 34.54 -30.38 0.15
CA ALA A 559 34.25 -30.41 -1.28
C ALA A 559 33.02 -29.58 -1.68
N LYS A 560 32.05 -29.43 -0.77
CA LYS A 560 30.86 -28.60 -1.01
C LYS A 560 31.22 -27.12 -0.98
N VAL A 561 32.01 -26.68 0.01
CA VAL A 561 32.48 -25.29 0.12
C VAL A 561 33.27 -24.90 -1.12
N VAL A 562 34.20 -25.75 -1.57
CA VAL A 562 34.98 -25.50 -2.79
C VAL A 562 34.09 -25.36 -4.03
N GLN A 563 33.09 -26.25 -4.20
CA GLN A 563 32.15 -26.16 -5.31
C GLN A 563 31.30 -24.89 -5.25
N ASP A 564 30.80 -24.54 -4.07
CA ASP A 564 29.96 -23.36 -3.87
C ASP A 564 30.77 -22.09 -4.17
N THR A 565 32.01 -21.99 -3.66
CA THR A 565 32.92 -20.86 -3.94
C THR A 565 33.18 -20.71 -5.45
N LEU A 566 33.57 -21.81 -6.13
CA LEU A 566 33.86 -21.78 -7.57
C LEU A 566 32.63 -21.39 -8.42
N ASN A 567 31.42 -21.78 -7.99
CA ASN A 567 30.19 -21.41 -8.67
C ASN A 567 29.79 -19.94 -8.46
N THR A 568 30.24 -19.31 -7.38
CA THR A 568 29.93 -17.90 -7.05
C THR A 568 30.99 -16.91 -7.52
N MET A 569 32.10 -17.37 -8.10
CA MET A 569 33.15 -16.51 -8.64
C MET A 569 32.61 -15.64 -9.78
N SER A 570 32.97 -14.36 -9.74
CA SER A 570 32.74 -13.37 -10.79
C SER A 570 33.57 -13.69 -12.05
N GLU A 571 33.19 -13.16 -13.22
CA GLU A 571 33.97 -13.34 -14.45
C GLU A 571 35.42 -12.86 -14.31
N GLU A 572 35.66 -11.81 -13.52
CA GLU A 572 37.00 -11.30 -13.20
C GLU A 572 37.83 -12.26 -12.35
N GLU A 573 37.19 -13.04 -11.48
CA GLU A 573 37.86 -14.06 -10.66
C GLU A 573 38.07 -15.37 -11.45
N LYS A 574 37.23 -15.63 -12.45
CA LYS A 574 37.33 -16.80 -13.31
C LYS A 574 38.43 -16.66 -14.38
N ALA A 575 38.63 -15.44 -14.89
CA ALA A 575 39.69 -15.07 -15.84
C ALA A 575 41.06 -15.07 -15.16
#